data_AF-A0A7K4AQQ6-F1
#
_entry.id   AF-A0A7K4AQQ6-F1
#
_cell.length_a   1.000
_cell.length_b   1.000
_cell.length_c   1.000
_cell.angle_alpha   90.00
_cell.angle_beta   90.00
_cell.angle_gamma   90.00
#
_symmetry.space_group_name_H-M   'P 1'
#
loop_
_entity.id
_entity.type
_entity.pdbx_description
1 polymer ?
#
loop_
_entity_poly.entity_id
_entity_poly.type
_entity_poly.pdbx_seq_one_letter_code
_entity_poly.pdbx_strand_id
1 'polypeptide(L)' 'MDEENNADLLVPEDVYLTSGVHIGTQQKSADMKKFIFKVRSDGLYVMDVKQTDARIRVAAKF' A
#
# COMPACT_ATOMS: atom_id res chain seq x y z
N MET A 1 -7.53 -24.75 9.70
CA MET A 1 -8.79 -23.99 9.73
C MET A 1 -8.40 -22.59 10.14
N ASP A 2 -8.06 -21.78 9.16
CA ASP A 2 -7.99 -20.32 9.21
C ASP A 2 -8.03 -19.94 7.72
N GLU A 3 -9.24 -19.70 7.24
CA GLU A 3 -9.52 -19.37 5.85
C GLU A 3 -8.65 -18.19 5.44
N GLU A 4 -8.02 -18.33 4.28
CA GLU A 4 -7.31 -17.27 3.57
C GLU A 4 -8.17 -16.00 3.63
N ASN A 5 -7.69 -14.99 4.37
CA ASN A 5 -8.17 -13.62 4.24
C ASN A 5 -7.76 -13.10 2.86
N ASN A 6 -8.37 -13.65 1.82
CA ASN A 6 -8.48 -13.02 0.52
C ASN A 6 -9.50 -11.89 0.68
N ALA A 7 -9.12 -10.89 1.48
CA ALA A 7 -9.90 -9.69 1.63
C ALA A 7 -9.85 -8.98 0.28
N ASP A 8 -10.95 -9.08 -0.46
CA ASP A 8 -11.20 -8.20 -1.61
C ASP A 8 -10.83 -6.78 -1.19
N LEU A 9 -9.91 -6.17 -1.94
CA LEU A 9 -9.52 -4.76 -1.77
C LEU A 9 -10.80 -3.89 -1.73
N LEU A 10 -10.76 -2.76 -1.02
CA LEU A 10 -11.94 -1.87 -0.90
C LEU A 10 -12.44 -1.41 -2.27
N VAL A 11 -11.52 -1.27 -3.21
CA VAL A 11 -11.77 -1.03 -4.63
C VAL A 11 -10.84 -1.91 -5.46
N PRO A 12 -11.14 -2.14 -6.75
CA PRO A 12 -10.24 -2.89 -7.63
C PRO A 12 -8.81 -2.33 -7.61
N GLU A 13 -7.81 -3.21 -7.71
CA GLU A 13 -6.39 -2.83 -7.66
C GLU A 13 -6.03 -1.75 -8.71
N ASP A 14 -6.63 -1.85 -9.90
CA ASP A 14 -6.46 -0.86 -10.97
C ASP A 14 -6.83 0.56 -10.54
N VAL A 15 -7.80 0.74 -9.65
CA VAL A 15 -8.20 2.06 -9.14
C VAL A 15 -7.08 2.65 -8.28
N TYR A 16 -6.45 1.84 -7.43
CA TYR A 16 -5.30 2.28 -6.63
C TYR A 16 -4.08 2.61 -7.50
N LEU A 17 -3.85 1.83 -8.55
CA LEU A 17 -2.74 2.03 -9.47
C LEU A 17 -2.92 3.30 -10.32
N THR A 18 -4.09 3.47 -10.93
CA THR A 18 -4.42 4.63 -11.77
C THR A 18 -4.50 5.93 -10.97
N SER A 19 -4.89 5.86 -9.69
CA SER A 19 -4.88 7.00 -8.77
C SER A 19 -3.47 7.35 -8.25
N GLY A 20 -2.45 6.55 -8.56
CA GLY A 20 -1.06 6.83 -8.17
C GLY A 20 -0.73 6.61 -6.69
N VAL A 21 -1.56 5.89 -5.93
CA VAL A 21 -1.38 5.68 -4.47
C VAL A 21 -0.07 4.95 -4.13
N HIS A 22 0.39 4.11 -5.05
CA HIS A 22 1.63 3.34 -4.91
C HIS A 22 2.90 4.17 -5.19
N ILE A 23 2.79 5.39 -5.73
CA ILE A 23 3.93 6.24 -6.06
C ILE A 23 4.37 7.01 -4.83
N GLY A 24 5.50 6.62 -4.24
CA GLY A 24 6.15 7.35 -3.15
C GLY A 24 7.11 8.44 -3.66
N THR A 25 8.05 8.82 -2.81
CA THR A 25 9.08 9.83 -3.14
C THR A 25 10.48 9.22 -3.19
N GLN A 26 11.51 10.02 -3.45
CA GLN A 26 12.92 9.59 -3.34
C GLN A 26 13.44 9.64 -1.89
N GLN A 27 12.74 10.35 -1.00
CA GLN A 27 13.09 10.41 0.42
C GLN A 27 12.32 9.33 1.19
N LYS A 28 12.96 8.73 2.20
CA LYS A 28 12.31 7.79 3.12
C LYS A 28 12.66 8.10 4.56
N SER A 29 11.72 7.81 5.45
CA SER A 29 11.97 7.74 6.90
C SER A 29 12.15 6.28 7.34
N ALA A 30 12.79 6.09 8.49
CA ALA A 30 12.96 4.76 9.10
C ALA A 30 11.61 4.08 9.37
N ASP A 31 10.62 4.84 9.82
CA ASP A 31 9.28 4.31 10.17
C ASP A 31 8.48 3.85 8.96
N MET A 32 8.77 4.42 7.78
CA MET A 32 8.07 4.12 6.55
C MET A 32 8.57 2.83 5.88
N LYS A 33 9.70 2.27 6.31
CA LYS A 33 10.31 1.07 5.70
C LYS A 33 9.34 -0.11 5.59
N LYS A 34 8.46 -0.29 6.57
CA LYS A 34 7.46 -1.38 6.59
C LYS A 34 6.36 -1.25 5.53
N PHE A 35 6.13 -0.04 5.01
CA PHE A 35 5.09 0.25 4.02
C PHE A 35 5.63 0.33 2.58
N ILE A 36 6.95 0.22 2.41
CA ILE A 36 7.60 0.26 1.10
C ILE A 36 7.66 -1.17 0.55
N PHE A 37 7.07 -1.37 -0.63
CA PHE A 37 7.09 -2.66 -1.34
C PHE A 37 8.42 -2.88 -2.07
N LYS A 38 8.86 -1.90 -2.87
CA LYS A 38 10.12 -1.97 -3.62
C LYS A 38 10.66 -0.58 -3.97
N VAL A 39 11.88 -0.54 -4.48
CA VAL A 39 12.49 0.68 -5.07
C VAL A 39 12.47 0.53 -6.58
N ARG A 40 12.01 1.56 -7.31
CA ARG A 40 12.10 1.62 -8.77
C ARG A 40 13.51 2.02 -9.22
N SER A 41 13.81 1.80 -10.49
CA SER A 41 15.10 2.15 -11.11
C SER A 41 15.40 3.66 -11.10
N ASP A 42 14.36 4.49 -11.01
CA ASP A 42 14.43 5.96 -10.90
C ASP A 42 14.65 6.44 -9.44
N GLY A 43 14.76 5.52 -8.48
CA GLY A 43 14.94 5.83 -7.07
C GLY A 43 13.65 6.16 -6.32
N LEU A 44 12.48 6.10 -6.95
CA LEU A 44 11.22 6.27 -6.25
C LEU A 44 10.88 5.01 -5.43
N TYR A 45 10.43 5.23 -4.20
CA TYR A 45 9.87 4.18 -3.37
C TYR A 45 8.44 3.86 -3.81
N VAL A 46 8.14 2.57 -3.99
CA VAL A 46 6.80 2.08 -4.28
C VAL A 46 6.14 1.62 -2.99
N MET A 47 4.95 2.13 -2.71
CA MET A 47 4.17 1.81 -1.52
C MET A 47 3.37 0.53 -1.73
N ASP A 48 3.18 -0.24 -0.65
CA ASP A 48 2.36 -1.45 -0.64
C ASP A 48 0.86 -1.08 -0.57
N VAL A 49 0.13 -1.37 -1.64
CA VAL A 49 -1.31 -1.09 -1.78
C VAL A 49 -2.14 -1.91 -0.78
N LYS A 50 -1.75 -3.17 -0.52
CA LYS A 50 -2.50 -4.05 0.38
C LYS A 50 -2.42 -3.56 1.82
N GLN A 51 -1.23 -3.15 2.26
CA GLN A 51 -1.07 -2.53 3.58
C GLN A 51 -1.82 -1.19 3.67
N THR A 52 -1.86 -0.42 2.59
CA THR A 52 -2.59 0.84 2.55
C THR A 52 -4.10 0.60 2.72
N ASP A 53 -4.68 -0.36 2.00
CA ASP A 53 -6.08 -0.76 2.13
C ASP A 53 -6.43 -1.20 3.56
N ALA A 54 -5.62 -2.08 4.15
CA ALA A 54 -5.82 -2.55 5.51
C ALA A 54 -5.81 -1.41 6.53
N ARG A 55 -4.94 -0.41 6.34
CA ARG A 55 -4.86 0.77 7.23
C ARG A 55 -6.05 1.71 7.07
N ILE A 56 -6.56 1.89 5.84
CA ILE A 56 -7.79 2.67 5.59
C ILE A 56 -8.96 2.06 6.37
N ARG A 57 -9.12 0.73 6.37
CA ARG A 57 -10.18 0.05 7.13
C ARG A 57 -10.06 0.24 8.64
N VAL A 58 -8.84 0.22 9.17
CA VAL A 58 -8.60 0.47 10.59
C VAL A 58 -8.93 1.92 10.93
N ALA A 59 -8.49 2.87 10.11
CA ALA A 59 -8.77 4.30 10.31
C ALA A 59 -10.27 4.62 10.23
N ALA A 60 -11.02 3.95 9.36
CA ALA A 60 -12.46 4.13 9.24
C ALA A 60 -13.28 3.61 10.44
N LYS A 61 -12.69 2.73 11.27
CA LYS A 61 -13.31 2.17 12.47
C LYS A 61 -12.94 2.91 13.76
N PHE A 62 -12.00 3.85 13.67
CA PHE A 62 -11.51 4.64 14.80
C PHE A 62 -12.42 5.85 15.05
#